data_AF-A0A0D0YWY3-F1
#
_entry.id   AF-A0A0D0YWY3-F1
#
_cell.length_a   1.000
_cell.length_b   1.000
_cell.length_c   1.000
_cell.angle_alpha   90.00
_cell.angle_beta   90.00
_cell.angle_gamma   90.00
#
_symmetry.space_group_name_H-M   'P 1'
#
loop_
_entity.id
_entity.type
_entity.pdbx_description
1 polymer ?
#
loop_
_entity_poly.entity_id
_entity_poly.type
_entity_poly.pdbx_seq_one_letter_code
_entity_poly.pdbx_strand_id
1 'polypeptide(L)'
;MIKVAMSSDNHFDINRVDVAKMMQKQAEYLWANQVDYYLIAGDLFNDFEKSVAYVKNLSQLLAGLVQVRFIAGNHDMLRGISFQELETLQQPNYLHHQFEDVVGTNWRLIGNNGWYDYSLSNQNVSSTDFARWKNAYWVDQTIVQPGSDRDRLELVLQQVESQLKQAKKDHKNVLFMTHFVPKKNFIIDSPDQRMWNMSNAMMGSVKMGELLEKYEVAYVLFGHLHIHPAPLKSNQTSYYNQSVGYHNKHSNEWLEPDFFAQWKRRLGMLLLE
;
A
#
# COMPACT_ATOMS: atom_id res chain seq x y z
N MET A 1 12.30 19.65 -9.23
CA MET A 1 11.10 18.80 -9.40
C MET A 1 11.56 17.36 -9.38
N ILE A 2 10.90 16.53 -8.57
CA ILE A 2 11.19 15.10 -8.39
C ILE A 2 10.02 14.30 -8.96
N LYS A 3 10.27 13.39 -9.89
CA LYS A 3 9.24 12.53 -10.51
C LYS A 3 9.10 11.23 -9.73
N VAL A 4 7.90 10.99 -9.22
CA VAL A 4 7.55 9.82 -8.42
C VAL A 4 6.59 8.92 -9.18
N ALA A 5 6.98 7.68 -9.42
CA ALA A 5 6.11 6.62 -9.90
C ALA A 5 5.53 5.82 -8.72
N MET A 6 4.29 5.38 -8.82
CA MET A 6 3.55 4.78 -7.71
C MET A 6 2.70 3.58 -8.16
N SER A 7 2.77 2.46 -7.46
CA SER A 7 1.95 1.27 -7.71
C SER A 7 1.69 0.47 -6.43
N SER A 8 0.79 -0.50 -6.49
CA SER A 8 0.56 -1.53 -5.48
C SER A 8 -0.06 -2.77 -6.12
N ASP A 9 -0.18 -3.86 -5.36
CA ASP A 9 -0.99 -5.03 -5.73
C ASP A 9 -0.55 -5.68 -7.06
N ASN A 10 0.77 -5.80 -7.24
CA ASN A 10 1.34 -6.45 -8.42
C ASN A 10 1.08 -7.96 -8.41
N HIS A 11 1.04 -8.58 -7.23
CA HIS A 11 0.61 -9.97 -7.06
C HIS A 11 1.29 -10.94 -8.03
N PHE A 12 2.61 -10.84 -8.16
CA PHE A 12 3.38 -11.50 -9.21
C PHE A 12 3.19 -13.03 -9.22
N ASP A 13 3.06 -13.65 -8.05
CA ASP A 13 2.83 -15.09 -7.91
C ASP A 13 1.39 -15.50 -8.23
N ILE A 14 0.39 -14.75 -7.76
CA ILE A 14 -1.03 -14.99 -8.08
C ILE A 14 -1.29 -14.80 -9.59
N ASN A 15 -0.69 -13.75 -10.17
CA ASN A 15 -0.79 -13.42 -11.59
C ASN A 15 0.14 -14.26 -12.49
N ARG A 16 0.97 -15.14 -11.89
CA ARG A 16 1.91 -16.05 -12.58
C ARG A 16 2.83 -15.33 -13.58
N VAL A 17 3.29 -14.15 -13.19
CA VAL A 17 4.15 -13.31 -14.02
C VAL A 17 5.59 -13.82 -13.94
N ASP A 18 6.28 -13.84 -15.07
CA ASP A 18 7.73 -14.05 -15.10
C ASP A 18 8.43 -12.84 -14.46
N VAL A 19 8.80 -12.98 -13.20
CA VAL A 19 9.36 -11.92 -12.35
C VAL A 19 10.65 -11.35 -12.94
N ALA A 20 11.55 -12.20 -13.43
CA ALA A 20 12.85 -11.75 -13.94
C ALA A 20 12.68 -10.91 -15.20
N LYS A 21 11.85 -11.39 -16.14
CA LYS A 21 11.53 -10.64 -17.36
C LYS A 21 10.77 -9.34 -17.06
N MET A 22 9.83 -9.37 -16.11
CA MET A 22 9.02 -8.20 -15.80
C MET A 22 9.82 -7.12 -15.09
N MET A 23 10.70 -7.50 -14.16
CA MET A 23 11.59 -6.59 -13.47
C MET A 23 12.47 -5.79 -14.44
N GLN A 24 13.02 -6.44 -15.48
CA GLN A 24 13.77 -5.75 -16.54
C GLN A 24 12.91 -4.72 -17.28
N LYS A 25 11.70 -5.12 -17.71
CA LYS A 25 10.76 -4.20 -18.39
C LYS A 25 10.37 -3.00 -17.53
N GLN A 26 10.10 -3.23 -16.24
CA GLN A 26 9.77 -2.16 -15.30
C GLN A 26 10.96 -1.24 -15.08
N ALA A 27 12.17 -1.78 -14.89
CA ALA A 27 13.39 -0.99 -14.76
C ALA A 27 13.64 -0.10 -15.99
N GLU A 28 13.59 -0.68 -17.19
CA GLU A 28 13.72 0.04 -18.45
C GLU A 28 12.69 1.16 -18.58
N TYR A 29 11.42 0.88 -18.24
CA TYR A 29 10.35 1.87 -18.31
C TYR A 29 10.55 3.02 -17.32
N LEU A 30 10.86 2.72 -16.06
CA LEU A 30 11.08 3.73 -15.02
C LEU A 30 12.24 4.65 -15.38
N TRP A 31 13.35 4.08 -15.83
CA TRP A 31 14.52 4.83 -16.29
C TRP A 31 14.20 5.69 -17.53
N ALA A 32 13.60 5.11 -18.56
CA ALA A 32 13.25 5.83 -19.79
C ALA A 32 12.27 7.00 -19.55
N ASN A 33 11.43 6.89 -18.51
CA ASN A 33 10.51 7.96 -18.10
C ASN A 33 11.11 8.95 -17.10
N GLN A 34 12.41 8.85 -16.80
CA GLN A 34 13.14 9.74 -15.89
C GLN A 34 12.48 9.81 -14.51
N VAL A 35 12.07 8.65 -13.99
CA VAL A 35 11.53 8.54 -12.64
C VAL A 35 12.67 8.66 -11.64
N ASP A 36 12.51 9.48 -10.60
CA ASP A 36 13.48 9.62 -9.51
C ASP A 36 13.18 8.64 -8.37
N TYR A 37 11.89 8.46 -8.04
CA TYR A 37 11.41 7.54 -7.00
C TYR A 37 10.34 6.59 -7.54
N TYR A 38 10.46 5.30 -7.21
CA TYR A 38 9.40 4.33 -7.43
C TYR A 38 8.91 3.77 -6.09
N LEU A 39 7.63 4.05 -5.80
CA LEU A 39 6.97 3.69 -4.54
C LEU A 39 6.01 2.53 -4.77
N ILE A 40 6.13 1.49 -3.94
CA ILE A 40 5.32 0.27 -4.01
C ILE A 40 4.56 0.10 -2.70
N ALA A 41 3.24 0.30 -2.74
CA ALA A 41 2.38 0.24 -1.57
C ALA A 41 1.84 -1.17 -1.29
N GLY A 42 2.75 -2.15 -1.23
CA GLY A 42 2.44 -3.52 -0.83
C GLY A 42 1.87 -4.43 -1.91
N ASP A 43 1.68 -5.68 -1.50
CA ASP A 43 1.09 -6.78 -2.24
C ASP A 43 1.86 -7.12 -3.53
N LEU A 44 3.15 -7.40 -3.36
CA LEU A 44 3.99 -7.90 -4.45
C LEU A 44 3.87 -9.41 -4.60
N PHE A 45 3.81 -10.13 -3.48
CA PHE A 45 3.76 -11.61 -3.40
C PHE A 45 2.99 -12.04 -2.16
N ASN A 46 2.59 -13.32 -2.10
CA ASN A 46 2.09 -13.95 -0.87
C ASN A 46 3.22 -14.32 0.13
N ASP A 47 4.36 -13.63 0.08
CA ASP A 47 5.61 -14.03 0.73
C ASP A 47 6.57 -12.85 0.88
N PHE A 48 6.82 -12.43 2.11
CA PHE A 48 7.61 -11.24 2.40
C PHE A 48 9.04 -11.34 1.87
N GLU A 49 9.69 -12.51 1.97
CA GLU A 49 11.07 -12.69 1.51
C GLU A 49 11.18 -12.47 0.00
N LYS A 50 10.16 -12.88 -0.76
CA LYS A 50 10.10 -12.65 -2.21
C LYS A 50 9.92 -11.17 -2.54
N SER A 51 9.09 -10.46 -1.77
CA SER A 51 8.89 -9.02 -1.91
C SER A 51 10.19 -8.25 -1.65
N VAL A 52 10.91 -8.60 -0.57
CA VAL A 52 12.23 -8.06 -0.26
C VAL A 52 13.23 -8.35 -1.39
N ALA A 53 13.31 -9.59 -1.85
CA ALA A 53 14.23 -10.00 -2.92
C ALA A 53 13.95 -9.27 -4.23
N TYR A 54 12.67 -9.14 -4.61
CA TYR A 54 12.24 -8.40 -5.78
C TYR A 54 12.69 -6.94 -5.71
N VAL A 55 12.38 -6.25 -4.61
CA VAL A 55 12.72 -4.83 -4.45
C VAL A 55 14.23 -4.62 -4.42
N LYS A 56 14.98 -5.49 -3.75
CA LYS A 56 16.44 -5.44 -3.73
C LYS A 56 17.03 -5.57 -5.13
N ASN A 57 16.58 -6.56 -5.90
CA ASN A 57 17.09 -6.81 -7.26
C ASN A 57 16.70 -5.66 -8.21
N LEU A 58 15.47 -5.16 -8.12
CA LEU A 58 15.03 -4.00 -8.91
C LEU A 58 15.85 -2.75 -8.55
N SER A 59 16.12 -2.52 -7.26
CA SER A 59 16.97 -1.41 -6.81
C SER A 59 18.39 -1.51 -7.32
N GLN A 60 18.94 -2.73 -7.42
CA GLN A 60 20.27 -2.96 -7.98
C GLN A 60 20.31 -2.67 -9.49
N LEU A 61 19.28 -3.06 -10.25
CA LEU A 61 19.18 -2.73 -11.68
C LEU A 61 19.05 -1.23 -11.91
N LEU A 62 18.44 -0.50 -10.98
CA LEU A 62 18.22 0.94 -11.04
C LEU A 62 19.22 1.75 -10.19
N ALA A 63 20.34 1.14 -9.78
CA ALA A 63 21.29 1.77 -8.88
C ALA A 63 21.85 3.07 -9.48
N GLY A 64 21.74 4.17 -8.72
CA GLY A 64 22.16 5.51 -9.16
C GLY A 64 21.20 6.18 -10.14
N LEU A 65 20.10 5.52 -10.53
CA LEU A 65 19.11 6.02 -11.48
C LEU A 65 17.77 6.30 -10.80
N VAL A 66 17.23 5.33 -10.05
CA VAL A 66 15.89 5.43 -9.43
C VAL A 66 15.93 4.88 -8.00
N GLN A 67 15.37 5.63 -7.05
CA GLN A 67 15.20 5.19 -5.68
C GLN A 67 13.92 4.36 -5.55
N VAL A 68 14.05 3.05 -5.29
CA VAL A 68 12.89 2.16 -5.09
C VAL A 68 12.61 2.05 -3.60
N ARG A 69 11.34 2.27 -3.20
CA ARG A 69 10.87 2.11 -1.83
C ARG A 69 9.58 1.30 -1.80
N PHE A 70 9.38 0.54 -0.74
CA PHE A 70 8.16 -0.25 -0.55
C PHE A 70 7.72 -0.31 0.91
N ILE A 71 6.46 -0.67 1.09
CA ILE A 71 5.87 -1.18 2.33
C ILE A 71 5.25 -2.55 2.02
N ALA A 72 4.86 -3.28 3.06
CA ALA A 72 4.16 -4.55 2.93
C ALA A 72 2.64 -4.30 2.88
N GLY A 73 1.97 -5.07 2.02
CA GLY A 73 0.54 -5.29 2.06
C GLY A 73 0.20 -6.58 2.82
N ASN A 74 -1.08 -6.90 2.95
CA ASN A 74 -1.50 -8.09 3.70
C ASN A 74 -1.00 -9.38 3.06
N HIS A 75 -0.92 -9.46 1.73
CA HIS A 75 -0.41 -10.64 1.05
C HIS A 75 1.08 -10.86 1.32
N ASP A 76 1.88 -9.80 1.36
CA ASP A 76 3.31 -9.91 1.70
C ASP A 76 3.49 -10.50 3.11
N MET A 77 2.57 -10.23 4.03
CA MET A 77 2.63 -10.69 5.43
C MET A 77 2.15 -12.12 5.65
N LEU A 78 1.64 -12.83 4.63
CA LEU A 78 1.06 -14.17 4.81
C LEU A 78 2.09 -15.22 5.23
N ARG A 79 3.35 -15.07 4.80
CA ARG A 79 4.46 -15.95 5.18
C ARG A 79 5.81 -15.24 5.01
N GLY A 80 6.87 -15.84 5.56
CA GLY A 80 8.24 -15.34 5.40
C GLY A 80 8.60 -14.17 6.32
N ILE A 81 7.72 -13.80 7.24
CA ILE A 81 7.97 -12.76 8.24
C ILE A 81 7.04 -12.93 9.45
N SER A 82 7.55 -12.74 10.66
CA SER A 82 6.73 -12.58 11.86
C SER A 82 6.34 -11.12 12.07
N PHE A 83 5.32 -10.86 12.90
CA PHE A 83 4.96 -9.49 13.28
C PHE A 83 6.15 -8.70 13.86
N GLN A 84 6.94 -9.32 14.76
CA GLN A 84 8.07 -8.64 15.38
C GLN A 84 9.16 -8.29 14.38
N GLU A 85 9.49 -9.20 13.45
CA GLU A 85 10.46 -8.93 12.41
C GLU A 85 9.95 -7.85 11.46
N LEU A 86 8.67 -7.88 11.08
CA LEU A 86 8.05 -6.87 10.22
C LEU A 86 8.18 -5.45 10.81
N GLU A 87 7.93 -5.30 12.12
CA GLU A 87 7.99 -4.01 12.84
C GLU A 87 9.42 -3.50 13.07
N THR A 88 10.43 -4.38 13.06
CA THR A 88 11.81 -4.05 13.42
C THR A 88 12.80 -4.13 12.27
N LEU A 89 12.36 -4.63 11.10
CA LEU A 89 13.21 -4.88 9.95
C LEU A 89 13.97 -3.63 9.52
N GLN A 90 15.29 -3.75 9.46
CA GLN A 90 16.18 -2.73 8.92
C GLN A 90 16.56 -3.12 7.49
N GLN A 91 15.79 -2.63 6.52
CA GLN A 91 16.08 -2.77 5.11
C GLN A 91 16.03 -1.39 4.44
N PRO A 92 17.06 -0.98 3.67
CA PRO A 92 17.13 0.37 3.09
C PRO A 92 15.94 0.77 2.21
N ASN A 93 15.29 -0.19 1.56
CA ASN A 93 14.15 0.09 0.69
C ASN A 93 12.80 0.09 1.41
N TYR A 94 12.74 -0.40 2.64
CA TYR A 94 11.48 -0.67 3.34
C TYR A 94 11.12 0.51 4.25
N LEU A 95 9.98 1.14 3.99
CA LEU A 95 9.58 2.37 4.69
C LEU A 95 8.60 2.16 5.83
N HIS A 96 8.27 0.93 6.24
CA HIS A 96 7.32 0.73 7.32
C HIS A 96 7.83 1.33 8.63
N HIS A 97 7.04 2.25 9.20
CA HIS A 97 7.41 3.00 10.41
C HIS A 97 8.73 3.77 10.21
N GLN A 98 9.01 4.18 8.97
CA GLN A 98 10.18 4.98 8.60
C GLN A 98 9.78 6.12 7.66
N PHE A 99 10.71 7.05 7.48
CA PHE A 99 10.56 8.15 6.53
C PHE A 99 11.87 8.39 5.79
N GLU A 100 11.78 9.04 4.65
CA GLU A 100 12.91 9.52 3.87
C GLU A 100 12.68 10.97 3.45
N ASP A 101 13.63 11.84 3.74
CA ASP A 101 13.63 13.20 3.18
C ASP A 101 14.12 13.18 1.74
N VAL A 102 13.34 13.78 0.85
CA VAL A 102 13.69 13.89 -0.56
C VAL A 102 14.72 15.02 -0.73
N VAL A 103 15.96 14.63 -1.02
CA VAL A 103 17.12 15.54 -1.09
C VAL A 103 16.86 16.71 -2.04
N GLY A 104 17.19 17.92 -1.59
CA GLY A 104 17.02 19.14 -2.38
C GLY A 104 15.59 19.69 -2.43
N THR A 105 14.66 19.11 -1.66
CA THR A 105 13.27 19.58 -1.57
C THR A 105 12.79 19.68 -0.11
N ASN A 106 11.58 20.22 0.10
CA ASN A 106 10.89 20.16 1.38
C ASN A 106 9.97 18.93 1.52
N TRP A 107 10.09 17.94 0.63
CA TRP A 107 9.26 16.73 0.69
C TRP A 107 9.86 15.66 1.60
N ARG A 108 8.96 14.95 2.28
CA ARG A 108 9.24 13.74 3.06
C ARG A 108 8.32 12.63 2.61
N LEU A 109 8.90 11.48 2.30
CA LEU A 109 8.18 10.23 2.07
C LEU A 109 8.00 9.55 3.43
N ILE A 110 6.78 9.15 3.77
CA ILE A 110 6.50 8.43 5.02
C ILE A 110 5.80 7.13 4.67
N GLY A 111 6.28 6.01 5.21
CA GLY A 111 5.68 4.70 5.00
C GLY A 111 5.11 4.08 6.27
N ASN A 112 3.96 3.44 6.14
CA ASN A 112 3.50 2.48 7.13
C ASN A 112 2.62 1.43 6.45
N ASN A 113 2.87 0.15 6.70
CA ASN A 113 2.07 -0.94 6.15
C ASN A 113 0.56 -0.72 6.32
N GLY A 114 0.14 -0.11 7.42
CA GLY A 114 -1.26 0.10 7.75
C GLY A 114 -1.88 -1.14 8.38
N TRP A 115 -3.16 -1.01 8.74
CA TRP A 115 -4.04 -2.11 9.14
C TRP A 115 -5.50 -1.64 9.09
N TYR A 116 -6.42 -2.38 9.72
CA TYR A 116 -7.84 -2.07 9.77
C TYR A 116 -8.44 -2.26 11.17
N ASP A 117 -9.61 -1.63 11.40
CA ASP A 117 -10.36 -1.72 12.67
C ASP A 117 -11.86 -1.98 12.48
N TYR A 118 -12.24 -2.42 11.28
CA TYR A 118 -13.61 -2.71 10.84
C TYR A 118 -14.49 -1.47 10.62
N SER A 119 -13.96 -0.25 10.80
CA SER A 119 -14.73 1.01 10.69
C SER A 119 -15.24 1.33 9.28
N LEU A 120 -14.68 0.69 8.26
CA LEU A 120 -15.08 0.86 6.87
C LEU A 120 -16.35 0.09 6.49
N SER A 121 -16.74 -0.92 7.27
CA SER A 121 -17.99 -1.65 7.03
C SER A 121 -19.21 -0.85 7.51
N ASN A 122 -20.32 -0.93 6.77
CA ASN A 122 -21.63 -0.44 7.24
C ASN A 122 -22.45 -1.54 7.94
N GLN A 123 -21.92 -2.76 8.04
CA GLN A 123 -22.66 -3.88 8.59
C GLN A 123 -22.82 -3.68 10.11
N ASN A 124 -24.04 -3.84 10.61
CA ASN A 124 -24.35 -3.78 12.03
C ASN A 124 -23.94 -5.09 12.71
N VAL A 125 -22.62 -5.28 12.85
CA VAL A 125 -21.98 -6.51 13.30
C VAL A 125 -20.93 -6.16 14.35
N SER A 126 -20.79 -7.01 15.37
CA SER A 126 -19.81 -6.79 16.43
C SER A 126 -18.38 -7.00 15.93
N SER A 127 -17.39 -6.39 16.59
CA SER A 127 -15.98 -6.59 16.23
C SER A 127 -15.52 -8.04 16.41
N THR A 128 -16.08 -8.74 17.39
CA THR A 128 -15.83 -10.17 17.60
C THR A 128 -16.36 -11.02 16.44
N ASP A 129 -17.51 -10.65 15.88
CA ASP A 129 -18.08 -11.35 14.73
C ASP A 129 -17.31 -11.04 13.43
N PHE A 130 -16.83 -9.81 13.24
CA PHE A 130 -15.89 -9.50 12.16
C PHE A 130 -14.60 -10.31 12.28
N ALA A 131 -14.01 -10.39 13.47
CA ALA A 131 -12.82 -11.20 13.73
C ALA A 131 -13.07 -12.69 13.44
N ARG A 132 -14.23 -13.23 13.86
CA ARG A 132 -14.62 -14.60 13.57
C ARG A 132 -14.79 -14.84 12.07
N TRP A 133 -15.43 -13.92 11.36
CA TRP A 133 -15.59 -14.00 9.91
C TRP A 133 -14.23 -13.94 9.20
N LYS A 134 -13.34 -13.04 9.62
CA LYS A 134 -11.96 -12.95 9.12
C LYS A 134 -11.26 -14.30 9.24
N ASN A 135 -11.28 -14.89 10.44
CA ASN A 135 -10.63 -16.16 10.74
C ASN A 135 -11.24 -17.38 10.05
N ALA A 136 -12.37 -17.22 9.35
CA ALA A 136 -13.02 -18.29 8.60
C ALA A 136 -12.91 -18.10 7.08
N TYR A 137 -12.89 -16.86 6.60
CA TYR A 137 -13.12 -16.57 5.18
C TYR A 137 -12.12 -15.59 4.56
N TRP A 138 -11.36 -14.84 5.36
CA TRP A 138 -10.45 -13.82 4.85
C TRP A 138 -9.02 -14.33 4.78
N VAL A 139 -8.28 -13.89 3.77
CA VAL A 139 -6.90 -14.36 3.54
C VAL A 139 -5.97 -14.06 4.73
N ASP A 140 -6.22 -12.96 5.45
CA ASP A 140 -5.40 -12.53 6.59
C ASP A 140 -5.54 -13.44 7.82
N GLN A 141 -6.38 -14.48 7.79
CA GLN A 141 -6.52 -15.45 8.88
C GLN A 141 -5.20 -16.14 9.26
N THR A 142 -4.24 -16.20 8.33
CA THR A 142 -2.92 -16.81 8.59
C THR A 142 -1.90 -15.82 9.16
N ILE A 143 -2.21 -14.53 9.20
CA ILE A 143 -1.32 -13.49 9.71
C ILE A 143 -1.38 -13.50 11.24
N VAL A 144 -0.30 -13.98 11.86
CA VAL A 144 -0.17 -14.02 13.32
C VAL A 144 0.34 -12.67 13.83
N GLN A 145 -0.40 -12.07 14.73
CA GLN A 145 -0.08 -10.78 15.35
C GLN A 145 -0.46 -10.77 16.84
N PRO A 146 0.17 -9.93 17.67
CA PRO A 146 -0.26 -9.72 19.04
C PRO A 146 -1.55 -8.88 19.06
N GLY A 147 -2.44 -9.19 20.00
CA GLY A 147 -3.68 -8.44 20.21
C GLY A 147 -4.70 -8.56 19.07
N SER A 148 -5.70 -7.70 19.10
CA SER A 148 -6.75 -7.61 18.08
C SER A 148 -6.34 -6.76 16.88
N ASP A 149 -7.13 -6.80 15.80
CA ASP A 149 -6.93 -5.90 14.65
C ASP A 149 -6.99 -4.42 15.08
N ARG A 150 -7.81 -4.09 16.08
CA ARG A 150 -7.90 -2.73 16.64
C ARG A 150 -6.63 -2.32 17.39
N ASP A 151 -6.04 -3.24 18.15
CA ASP A 151 -4.80 -2.99 18.89
C ASP A 151 -3.64 -2.74 17.91
N ARG A 152 -3.57 -3.53 16.83
CA ARG A 152 -2.59 -3.33 15.76
C ARG A 152 -2.78 -1.99 15.05
N LEU A 153 -4.03 -1.62 14.71
CA LEU A 153 -4.27 -0.31 14.10
C LEU A 153 -3.88 0.83 15.06
N GLU A 154 -4.16 0.71 16.36
CA GLU A 154 -3.79 1.74 17.33
C GLU A 154 -2.27 1.95 17.37
N LEU A 155 -1.48 0.88 17.38
CA LEU A 155 -0.02 0.96 17.23
C LEU A 155 0.38 1.69 15.95
N VAL A 156 -0.22 1.32 14.81
CA VAL A 156 0.02 1.97 13.51
C VAL A 156 -0.30 3.46 13.57
N LEU A 157 -1.43 3.86 14.14
CA LEU A 157 -1.83 5.27 14.24
C LEU A 157 -0.86 6.08 15.11
N GLN A 158 -0.36 5.50 16.20
CA GLN A 158 0.64 6.13 17.07
C GLN A 158 1.97 6.36 16.34
N GLN A 159 2.44 5.34 15.60
CA GLN A 159 3.65 5.42 14.77
C GLN A 159 3.51 6.52 13.72
N VAL A 160 2.41 6.51 12.96
CA VAL A 160 2.13 7.48 11.90
C VAL A 160 1.99 8.89 12.48
N GLU A 161 1.25 9.07 13.57
CA GLU A 161 1.10 10.40 14.18
C GLU A 161 2.44 10.97 14.65
N SER A 162 3.32 10.14 15.21
CA SER A 162 4.67 10.55 15.62
C SER A 162 5.47 11.10 14.44
N GLN A 163 5.47 10.39 13.31
CA GLN A 163 6.19 10.80 12.10
C GLN A 163 5.60 12.07 11.48
N LEU A 164 4.27 12.22 11.48
CA LEU A 164 3.59 13.41 10.97
C LEU A 164 3.85 14.65 11.85
N LYS A 165 3.88 14.49 13.18
CA LYS A 165 4.30 15.56 14.11
C LYS A 165 5.72 16.03 13.80
N GLN A 166 6.63 15.09 13.57
CA GLN A 166 8.02 15.40 13.23
C GLN A 166 8.12 16.11 11.87
N ALA A 167 7.43 15.61 10.84
CA ALA A 167 7.39 16.26 9.52
C ALA A 167 6.85 17.69 9.59
N LYS A 168 5.77 17.91 10.36
CA LYS A 168 5.19 19.25 10.58
C LYS A 168 6.17 20.19 11.28
N LYS A 169 6.87 19.71 12.32
CA LYS A 169 7.92 20.46 13.02
C LYS A 169 9.08 20.84 12.09
N ASP A 170 9.43 19.95 11.17
CA ASP A 170 10.51 20.14 10.20
C ASP A 170 10.04 20.91 8.93
N HIS A 171 8.80 21.41 8.91
CA HIS A 171 8.18 22.11 7.80
C HIS A 171 8.21 21.33 6.46
N LYS A 172 7.96 20.01 6.54
CA LYS A 172 7.95 19.12 5.38
C LYS A 172 6.56 18.96 4.78
N ASN A 173 6.49 18.94 3.45
CA ASN A 173 5.37 18.38 2.71
C ASN A 173 5.45 16.86 2.74
N VAL A 174 4.31 16.16 2.91
CA VAL A 174 4.30 14.71 3.08
C VAL A 174 3.64 14.02 1.88
N LEU A 175 4.35 13.04 1.31
CA LEU A 175 3.75 11.95 0.55
C LEU A 175 3.75 10.71 1.43
N PHE A 176 2.56 10.27 1.83
CA PHE A 176 2.36 9.13 2.71
C PHE A 176 2.02 7.88 1.90
N MET A 177 2.59 6.74 2.27
CA MET A 177 2.35 5.44 1.64
C MET A 177 1.83 4.46 2.67
N THR A 178 0.64 3.89 2.42
CA THR A 178 0.04 2.82 3.22
C THR A 178 -0.66 1.81 2.34
N HIS A 179 -0.81 0.55 2.75
CA HIS A 179 -1.45 -0.42 1.87
C HIS A 179 -2.98 -0.32 1.97
N PHE A 180 -3.50 -0.26 3.18
CA PHE A 180 -4.94 -0.32 3.47
C PHE A 180 -5.69 0.97 3.13
N VAL A 181 -6.98 0.84 2.84
CA VAL A 181 -7.87 1.92 2.41
C VAL A 181 -8.06 2.93 3.55
N PRO A 182 -7.70 4.22 3.37
CA PRO A 182 -7.79 5.21 4.44
C PRO A 182 -9.15 5.91 4.52
N LYS A 183 -10.04 5.74 3.53
CA LYS A 183 -11.32 6.47 3.45
C LYS A 183 -12.48 5.59 3.03
N LYS A 184 -13.62 5.82 3.67
CA LYS A 184 -14.89 5.17 3.39
C LYS A 184 -15.46 5.48 2.01
N ASN A 185 -15.11 6.63 1.42
CA ASN A 185 -15.54 7.04 0.08
C ASN A 185 -15.16 6.04 -1.03
N PHE A 186 -14.14 5.21 -0.80
CA PHE A 186 -13.70 4.21 -1.75
C PHE A 186 -14.44 2.86 -1.61
N ILE A 187 -15.19 2.69 -0.52
CA ILE A 187 -15.80 1.41 -0.18
C ILE A 187 -17.14 1.29 -0.89
N ILE A 188 -17.30 0.19 -1.61
CA ILE A 188 -18.54 -0.15 -2.30
C ILE A 188 -19.33 -1.10 -1.40
N ASP A 189 -20.54 -0.70 -1.05
CA ASP A 189 -21.52 -1.54 -0.37
C ASP A 189 -22.55 -2.01 -1.41
N SER A 190 -22.84 -3.30 -1.44
CA SER A 190 -23.81 -3.89 -2.36
C SER A 190 -24.90 -4.61 -1.55
N PRO A 191 -26.18 -4.19 -1.64
CA PRO A 191 -27.26 -4.75 -0.83
C PRO A 191 -27.37 -6.28 -0.89
N ASP A 192 -27.04 -6.87 -2.03
CA ASP A 192 -27.21 -8.30 -2.30
C ASP A 192 -25.94 -9.14 -2.06
N GLN A 193 -24.79 -8.51 -1.75
CA GLN A 193 -23.51 -9.20 -1.60
C GLN A 193 -23.01 -9.14 -0.16
N ARG A 194 -23.69 -9.84 0.73
CA ARG A 194 -23.35 -9.85 2.17
C ARG A 194 -21.88 -10.23 2.44
N MET A 195 -21.34 -11.22 1.72
CA MET A 195 -19.94 -11.63 1.88
C MET A 195 -18.96 -10.51 1.51
N TRP A 196 -19.24 -9.77 0.43
CA TRP A 196 -18.49 -8.59 0.02
C TRP A 196 -18.60 -7.46 1.07
N ASN A 197 -19.79 -7.22 1.60
CA ASN A 197 -19.95 -6.18 2.62
C ASN A 197 -19.27 -6.52 3.95
N MET A 198 -19.12 -7.82 4.25
CA MET A 198 -18.30 -8.27 5.37
C MET A 198 -16.81 -8.03 5.12
N SER A 199 -16.32 -8.25 3.89
CA SER A 199 -14.90 -7.97 3.57
C SER A 199 -14.53 -6.49 3.71
N ASN A 200 -15.49 -5.57 3.54
CA ASN A 200 -15.28 -4.13 3.78
C ASN A 200 -14.69 -3.82 5.17
N ALA A 201 -14.89 -4.68 6.17
CA ALA A 201 -14.30 -4.52 7.49
C ALA A 201 -12.77 -4.68 7.50
N MET A 202 -12.19 -5.46 6.60
CA MET A 202 -10.74 -5.70 6.51
C MET A 202 -10.06 -4.85 5.43
N MET A 203 -10.78 -3.86 4.87
CA MET A 203 -10.22 -3.01 3.83
C MET A 203 -9.32 -1.89 4.36
N GLY A 204 -9.48 -1.50 5.63
CA GLY A 204 -8.73 -0.39 6.22
C GLY A 204 -9.46 0.31 7.35
N SER A 205 -9.19 1.60 7.52
CA SER A 205 -9.75 2.38 8.62
C SER A 205 -10.05 3.82 8.26
N VAL A 206 -11.20 4.32 8.71
CA VAL A 206 -11.52 5.76 8.64
C VAL A 206 -10.55 6.61 9.44
N LYS A 207 -10.04 6.08 10.56
CA LYS A 207 -9.15 6.81 11.48
C LYS A 207 -7.81 7.16 10.82
N MET A 208 -7.35 6.35 9.88
CA MET A 208 -6.14 6.64 9.10
C MET A 208 -6.36 7.90 8.24
N GLY A 209 -7.43 7.97 7.46
CA GLY A 209 -7.74 9.15 6.66
C GLY A 209 -7.97 10.41 7.50
N GLU A 210 -8.65 10.29 8.64
CA GLU A 210 -8.83 11.39 9.60
C GLU A 210 -7.49 11.90 10.13
N LEU A 211 -6.57 11.00 10.49
CA LEU A 211 -5.24 11.35 10.96
C LEU A 211 -4.43 12.05 9.85
N LEU A 212 -4.44 11.53 8.62
CA LEU A 212 -3.69 12.11 7.52
C LEU A 212 -4.20 13.52 7.16
N GLU A 213 -5.50 13.74 7.19
CA GLU A 213 -6.10 15.07 6.93
C GLU A 213 -5.87 16.06 8.08
N LYS A 214 -5.88 15.60 9.34
CA LYS A 214 -5.52 16.43 10.51
C LYS A 214 -4.12 17.04 10.39
N TYR A 215 -3.19 16.34 9.76
CA TYR A 215 -1.82 16.80 9.52
C TYR A 215 -1.59 17.37 8.11
N GLU A 216 -2.67 17.57 7.34
CA GLU A 216 -2.63 18.17 6.00
C GLU A 216 -1.65 17.45 5.06
N VAL A 217 -1.58 16.12 5.15
CA VAL A 217 -0.77 15.31 4.23
C VAL A 217 -1.18 15.62 2.80
N ALA A 218 -0.21 15.93 1.93
CA ALA A 218 -0.52 16.40 0.58
C ALA A 218 -0.96 15.24 -0.33
N TYR A 219 -0.20 14.14 -0.32
CA TYR A 219 -0.45 12.98 -1.17
C TYR A 219 -0.46 11.69 -0.36
N VAL A 220 -1.39 10.80 -0.68
CA VAL A 220 -1.51 9.47 -0.08
C VAL A 220 -1.55 8.43 -1.18
N LEU A 221 -0.56 7.54 -1.20
CA LEU A 221 -0.54 6.34 -2.03
C LEU A 221 -1.08 5.16 -1.21
N PHE A 222 -2.04 4.43 -1.80
CA PHE A 222 -2.55 3.19 -1.24
C PHE A 222 -2.96 2.14 -2.28
N GLY A 223 -3.34 0.95 -1.79
CA GLY A 223 -3.69 -0.23 -2.59
C GLY A 223 -4.89 -0.99 -2.05
N HIS A 224 -4.80 -2.33 -2.05
CA HIS A 224 -5.74 -3.31 -1.47
C HIS A 224 -7.12 -3.41 -2.12
N LEU A 225 -7.64 -2.30 -2.64
CA LEU A 225 -9.02 -2.19 -3.09
C LEU A 225 -9.31 -2.93 -4.39
N HIS A 226 -8.29 -3.11 -5.25
CA HIS A 226 -8.38 -3.86 -6.53
C HIS A 226 -9.49 -3.38 -7.48
N ILE A 227 -9.93 -2.14 -7.29
CA ILE A 227 -10.70 -1.37 -8.27
C ILE A 227 -9.89 -0.14 -8.68
N HIS A 228 -10.31 0.53 -9.76
CA HIS A 228 -9.52 1.60 -10.38
C HIS A 228 -10.23 2.96 -10.31
N PRO A 229 -10.48 3.52 -9.10
CA PRO A 229 -11.14 4.81 -8.99
C PRO A 229 -10.19 5.92 -9.47
N ALA A 230 -10.77 7.03 -9.93
CA ALA A 230 -9.99 8.25 -10.11
C ALA A 230 -9.42 8.71 -8.75
N PRO A 231 -8.30 9.46 -8.74
CA PRO A 231 -7.79 10.07 -7.51
C PRO A 231 -8.87 10.90 -6.81
N LEU A 232 -8.96 10.76 -5.49
CA LEU A 232 -9.90 11.51 -4.67
C LEU A 232 -9.16 12.64 -3.97
N LYS A 233 -9.61 13.88 -4.15
CA LYS A 233 -9.19 15.00 -3.31
C LYS A 233 -10.20 15.20 -2.18
N SER A 234 -9.72 15.18 -0.95
CA SER A 234 -10.50 15.45 0.26
C SER A 234 -9.71 16.45 1.10
N ASN A 235 -10.28 17.62 1.35
CA ASN A 235 -9.56 18.74 1.96
C ASN A 235 -8.27 19.06 1.17
N GLN A 236 -7.12 19.12 1.84
CA GLN A 236 -5.81 19.36 1.24
C GLN A 236 -5.14 18.06 0.74
N THR A 237 -5.70 16.89 1.06
CA THR A 237 -5.10 15.58 0.78
C THR A 237 -5.65 14.98 -0.51
N SER A 238 -4.75 14.54 -1.39
CA SER A 238 -5.11 13.77 -2.59
C SER A 238 -4.71 12.30 -2.44
N TYR A 239 -5.67 11.42 -2.65
CA TYR A 239 -5.56 9.97 -2.44
C TYR A 239 -5.49 9.24 -3.78
N TYR A 240 -4.50 8.35 -3.90
CA TYR A 240 -4.20 7.59 -5.10
C TYR A 240 -4.22 6.09 -4.78
N ASN A 241 -5.25 5.39 -5.25
CA ASN A 241 -5.21 3.94 -5.34
C ASN A 241 -4.48 3.55 -6.63
N GLN A 242 -3.37 2.83 -6.51
CA GLN A 242 -2.59 2.35 -7.66
C GLN A 242 -2.47 0.82 -7.71
N SER A 243 -3.51 0.13 -7.24
CA SER A 243 -3.64 -1.31 -7.39
C SER A 243 -3.55 -1.72 -8.86
N VAL A 244 -2.69 -2.69 -9.15
CA VAL A 244 -2.64 -3.39 -10.44
C VAL A 244 -3.72 -4.46 -10.51
N GLY A 245 -3.88 -5.23 -9.43
CA GLY A 245 -4.95 -6.22 -9.23
C GLY A 245 -4.64 -7.58 -9.86
N TYR A 246 -5.66 -8.44 -9.89
CA TYR A 246 -5.57 -9.82 -10.35
C TYR A 246 -5.95 -10.03 -11.81
N HIS A 247 -5.24 -10.96 -12.44
CA HIS A 247 -5.65 -11.61 -13.68
C HIS A 247 -5.30 -13.09 -13.61
N ASN A 248 -6.30 -13.90 -13.28
CA ASN A 248 -6.20 -15.34 -13.19
C ASN A 248 -7.52 -15.99 -13.63
N LYS A 249 -7.60 -17.32 -13.49
CA LYS A 249 -8.77 -18.10 -13.94
C LYS A 249 -10.08 -17.81 -13.18
N HIS A 250 -10.03 -17.11 -12.05
CA HIS A 250 -11.16 -16.83 -11.17
C HIS A 250 -11.52 -15.35 -11.09
N SER A 251 -10.55 -14.44 -11.22
CA SER A 251 -10.75 -12.99 -11.24
C SER A 251 -9.99 -12.36 -12.39
N ASN A 252 -10.61 -11.38 -13.04
CA ASN A 252 -9.95 -10.50 -14.00
C ASN A 252 -10.33 -9.06 -13.70
N GLU A 253 -9.46 -8.37 -12.98
CA GLU A 253 -9.58 -6.95 -12.66
C GLU A 253 -8.84 -6.08 -13.68
N TRP A 254 -7.98 -6.67 -14.52
CA TRP A 254 -7.18 -5.92 -15.49
C TRP A 254 -8.04 -5.35 -16.62
N LEU A 255 -7.65 -4.15 -17.05
CA LEU A 255 -8.24 -3.46 -18.19
C LEU A 255 -7.39 -3.60 -19.46
N GLU A 256 -6.25 -4.28 -19.33
CA GLU A 256 -5.23 -4.48 -20.35
C GLU A 256 -4.92 -5.99 -20.50
N PRO A 257 -4.45 -6.42 -21.67
CA PRO A 257 -4.31 -7.85 -21.98
C PRO A 257 -3.13 -8.55 -21.29
N ASP A 258 -2.18 -7.79 -20.76
CA ASP A 258 -1.00 -8.33 -20.10
C ASP A 258 -0.57 -7.47 -18.90
N PHE A 259 0.20 -8.10 -18.00
CA PHE A 259 0.64 -7.47 -16.76
C PHE A 259 1.37 -6.15 -17.00
N PHE A 260 2.25 -6.08 -18.00
CA PHE A 260 3.06 -4.88 -18.19
C PHE A 260 2.22 -3.73 -18.72
N ALA A 261 1.29 -3.99 -19.63
CA ALA A 261 0.32 -2.99 -20.08
C ALA A 261 -0.56 -2.51 -18.91
N GLN A 262 -1.09 -3.43 -18.09
CA GLN A 262 -1.87 -3.09 -16.91
C GLN A 262 -1.04 -2.28 -15.90
N TRP A 263 0.15 -2.73 -15.55
CA TRP A 263 1.06 -2.04 -14.63
C TRP A 263 1.34 -0.62 -15.11
N LYS A 264 1.65 -0.42 -16.41
CA LYS A 264 1.84 0.94 -16.97
C LYS A 264 0.58 1.80 -16.87
N ARG A 265 -0.59 1.23 -17.15
CA ARG A 265 -1.88 1.95 -17.05
C ARG A 265 -2.20 2.36 -15.61
N ARG A 266 -1.81 1.54 -14.65
CA ARG A 266 -2.04 1.77 -13.21
C ARG A 266 -0.90 2.51 -12.53
N LEU A 267 0.23 2.73 -13.20
CA LEU A 267 1.35 3.45 -12.63
C LEU A 267 0.99 4.93 -12.46
N GLY A 268 0.81 5.35 -11.22
CA GLY A 268 0.62 6.76 -10.88
C GLY A 268 1.91 7.53 -11.08
N MET A 269 1.84 8.71 -11.69
CA MET A 269 2.98 9.62 -11.84
C MET A 269 2.68 10.94 -11.13
N LEU A 270 3.57 11.35 -10.22
CA LEU A 270 3.50 12.63 -9.53
C LEU A 270 4.79 13.42 -9.75
N LEU A 271 4.67 14.75 -9.77
CA LEU A 271 5.80 15.65 -9.68
C LEU A 271 5.75 16.34 -8.32
N LEU A 272 6.82 16.19 -7.55
CA LEU A 272 7.02 16.91 -6.31
C LEU A 272 7.84 18.17 -6.64
N GLU A 273 7.20 19.33 -6.48
CA GLU A 273 7.80 20.65 -6.67
C GLU A 273 8.60 21.08 -5.44
#